data_AF-A0A4Q5TAA0-F1
#
_entry.id   AF-A0A4Q5TAA0-F1
#
_cell.length_a   1.000
_cell.length_b   1.000
_cell.length_c   1.000
_cell.angle_alpha   90.00
_cell.angle_beta   90.00
_cell.angle_gamma   90.00
#
_symmetry.space_group_name_H-M   'P 1'
#
loop_
_entity.id
_entity.type
_entity.pdbx_description
1 polymer ?
#
loop_
_entity_poly.entity_id
_entity_poly.type
_entity_poly.pdbx_seq_one_letter_code
_entity_poly.pdbx_strand_id
1 'polypeptide(L)' 'MSGAPSHIVVVGEDAALWLAVSTLHAALRGAGVSVQAVELPPRLRAADVLVTQPSLEALHGRLGIQED' A
#
# COMPACT_ATOMS: atom_id res chain seq x y z
N MET A 1 13.54 -26.73 -1.79
CA MET A 1 13.32 -25.63 -0.83
C MET A 1 13.11 -24.37 -1.64
N SER A 2 11.99 -23.66 -1.52
CA SER A 2 11.85 -22.33 -2.14
C SER A 2 12.54 -21.30 -1.26
N GLY A 3 13.35 -20.41 -1.86
CA GLY A 3 13.98 -19.30 -1.15
C GLY A 3 12.97 -18.27 -0.64
N ALA A 4 13.45 -17.28 0.11
CA ALA A 4 12.63 -16.13 0.50
C ALA A 4 12.13 -15.35 -0.73
N PRO A 5 10.92 -14.77 -0.71
CA PRO A 5 10.41 -13.98 -1.83
C PRO A 5 11.27 -12.73 -2.06
N SER A 6 11.65 -12.47 -3.31
CA SER A 6 12.39 -11.26 -3.72
C SER A 6 11.52 -10.25 -4.48
N HIS A 7 10.33 -10.67 -4.93
CA HIS A 7 9.41 -9.86 -5.71
C HIS A 7 7.96 -10.16 -5.32
N ILE A 8 7.17 -9.11 -5.13
CA ILE A 8 5.75 -9.16 -4.80
C ILE A 8 4.99 -8.34 -5.83
N VAL A 9 4.00 -8.95 -6.45
CA VAL A 9 3.03 -8.26 -7.31
C VAL A 9 1.72 -8.17 -6.56
N VAL A 10 1.18 -6.95 -6.44
CA VAL A 10 -0.13 -6.68 -5.87
C VAL A 10 -1.04 -6.21 -7.00
N VAL A 11 -2.10 -6.98 -7.26
CA VAL A 11 -3.12 -6.64 -8.25
C VAL A 11 -4.39 -6.23 -7.51
N GLY A 12 -4.93 -5.07 -7.82
CA GLY A 12 -6.11 -4.56 -7.14
C GLY A 12 -6.56 -3.22 -7.70
N GLU A 13 -7.43 -2.53 -6.97
CA GLU A 13 -7.99 -1.25 -7.35
C GLU A 13 -8.04 -0.31 -6.15
N ASP A 14 -8.10 0.99 -6.44
CA ASP A 14 -8.46 2.04 -5.48
C ASP A 14 -7.57 2.09 -4.22
N ALA A 15 -8.13 2.59 -3.11
CA ALA A 15 -7.39 2.78 -1.86
C ALA A 15 -6.77 1.48 -1.32
N ALA A 16 -7.44 0.33 -1.50
CA ALA A 16 -6.95 -0.95 -1.00
C ALA A 16 -5.61 -1.34 -1.64
N LEU A 17 -5.46 -1.16 -2.95
CA LEU A 17 -4.20 -1.41 -3.66
C LEU A 17 -3.08 -0.56 -3.11
N TRP A 18 -3.30 0.76 -3.04
CA TRP A 18 -2.27 1.71 -2.68
C TRP A 18 -1.87 1.61 -1.20
N LEU A 19 -2.81 1.32 -0.30
CA LEU A 19 -2.51 1.03 1.10
C LEU A 19 -1.66 -0.25 1.24
N ALA A 20 -2.02 -1.32 0.52
CA ALA A 20 -1.28 -2.57 0.58
C ALA A 20 0.15 -2.41 0.03
N VAL A 21 0.30 -1.81 -1.15
CA VAL A 21 1.61 -1.62 -1.80
C VAL A 21 2.52 -0.72 -0.97
N SER A 22 1.99 0.40 -0.45
CA SER A 22 2.78 1.32 0.38
C SER A 22 3.25 0.65 1.67
N THR A 23 2.36 -0.11 2.32
CA THR A 23 2.69 -0.85 3.54
C THR A 23 3.75 -1.92 3.29
N LEU A 24 3.57 -2.73 2.25
CA LEU A 24 4.51 -3.79 1.89
C LEU A 24 5.87 -3.21 1.48
N HIS A 25 5.88 -2.15 0.67
CA HIS A 25 7.11 -1.49 0.25
C HIS A 25 7.86 -0.92 1.47
N ALA A 26 7.17 -0.16 2.34
CA ALA A 26 7.81 0.42 3.52
C ALA A 26 8.36 -0.65 4.47
N ALA A 27 7.64 -1.76 4.65
CA ALA A 27 8.04 -2.85 5.54
C ALA A 27 9.21 -3.68 4.97
N LEU A 28 9.26 -3.90 3.65
CA LEU A 28 10.15 -4.89 3.04
C LEU A 28 11.31 -4.27 2.24
N ARG A 29 11.32 -2.95 1.99
CA ARG A 29 12.40 -2.29 1.23
C ARG A 29 13.80 -2.54 1.82
N GLY A 30 13.91 -2.64 3.14
CA GLY A 30 15.19 -2.94 3.81
C GLY A 30 15.70 -4.36 3.59
N ALA A 31 14.82 -5.30 3.20
CA ALA A 31 15.15 -6.68 2.89
C ALA A 31 15.44 -6.92 1.39
N GLY A 32 15.46 -5.86 0.58
CA GLY A 32 15.69 -5.96 -0.87
C GLY A 32 14.52 -6.55 -1.66
N VAL A 33 13.34 -6.66 -1.06
CA VAL A 33 12.13 -7.15 -1.75
C VAL A 33 11.54 -6.03 -2.59
N SER A 34 11.31 -6.32 -3.87
CA SER A 34 10.63 -5.40 -4.78
C SER A 34 9.10 -5.60 -4.71
N VAL A 35 8.36 -4.50 -4.73
CA VAL A 35 6.89 -4.50 -4.72
C VAL A 35 6.40 -3.78 -5.96
N GLN A 36 5.58 -4.44 -6.77
CA GLN A 36 4.97 -3.90 -7.97
C GLN A 36 3.45 -3.85 -7.79
N ALA A 37 2.86 -2.71 -8.14
CA ALA A 37 1.42 -2.55 -8.24
C ALA A 37 0.94 -2.82 -9.67
N VAL A 38 -0.21 -3.48 -9.81
CA VAL A 38 -0.99 -3.54 -11.04
C VAL A 38 -2.39 -3.03 -10.70
N GLU A 39 -2.68 -1.81 -11.14
CA GLU A 39 -3.97 -1.17 -10.94
C GLU A 39 -4.99 -1.64 -11.98
N LEU A 40 -6.10 -2.19 -11.49
CA LEU A 40 -7.28 -2.50 -12.27
C LEU A 40 -8.13 -1.22 -12.49
N PRO A 41 -9.05 -1.20 -13.45
CA PRO A 41 -9.92 -0.04 -13.68
C PRO A 41 -10.59 0.42 -12.37
N PRO A 42 -10.42 1.69 -11.97
CA PRO A 42 -10.87 2.16 -10.67
C PRO A 42 -12.39 2.15 -10.58
N ARG A 43 -12.91 1.91 -9.37
CA ARG A 43 -14.34 2.03 -9.08
C ARG A 43 -14.70 3.34 -8.40
N LEU A 44 -13.72 4.02 -7.82
CA LEU A 44 -13.90 5.32 -7.18
C LEU A 44 -14.32 6.40 -8.18
N ARG A 45 -15.23 7.27 -7.74
CA ARG A 45 -15.63 8.50 -8.42
C ARG A 45 -15.01 9.71 -7.72
N ALA A 46 -14.99 10.86 -8.41
CA ALA A 46 -14.32 12.08 -7.97
C ALA A 46 -14.78 12.67 -6.60
N ALA A 47 -15.82 12.10 -5.97
CA ALA A 47 -16.33 12.53 -4.67
C ALA A 47 -16.56 11.37 -3.70
N ASP A 48 -16.07 10.16 -4.01
CA ASP A 48 -16.17 9.04 -3.08
C ASP A 48 -15.21 9.27 -1.92
N VAL A 49 -15.74 9.17 -0.70
CA VAL A 49 -14.98 9.33 0.55
C VAL A 49 -15.06 8.04 1.34
N LEU A 50 -13.90 7.57 1.81
CA LEU A 50 -13.80 6.42 2.68
C LEU A 50 -13.64 6.90 4.12
N VAL A 51 -14.52 6.44 5.00
CA VAL A 51 -14.39 6.72 6.44
C VAL A 51 -13.19 5.94 6.97
N THR A 52 -12.30 6.64 7.67
CA THR A 52 -11.06 6.08 8.20
C THR A 52 -11.18 5.84 9.71
N GLN A 53 -10.16 5.21 10.28
CA GLN A 53 -10.03 4.96 11.72
C GLN A 53 -8.72 5.59 12.20
N PRO A 54 -8.56 5.85 13.51
CA PRO A 54 -7.32 6.44 14.06
C PRO A 54 -6.05 5.66 13.70
N SER A 55 -6.15 4.36 13.40
CA SER A 55 -5.03 3.55 12.92
C SER A 55 -4.45 4.02 11.59
N LEU A 56 -5.17 4.81 10.80
CA LEU A 56 -4.67 5.36 9.55
C LEU A 56 -3.58 6.41 9.79
N GLU A 57 -3.73 7.26 10.81
CA GLU A 57 -2.71 8.23 11.21
C GLU A 57 -1.41 7.52 11.62
N ALA A 58 -1.53 6.43 12.38
CA ALA A 58 -0.38 5.60 12.73
C ALA A 58 0.31 4.99 11.49
N LEU A 59 -0.45 4.61 10.46
CA LEU A 59 0.12 4.16 9.20
C LEU A 59 0.84 5.30 8.47
N HIS A 60 0.25 6.49 8.40
CA HIS A 60 0.88 7.67 7.79
C HIS A 60 2.22 7.99 8.44
N GLY A 61 2.30 7.99 9.78
CA GLY A 61 3.56 8.16 10.50
C GLY A 61 4.61 7.11 10.13
N ARG A 62 4.22 5.84 9.95
CA ARG A 62 5.14 4.77 9.49
C ARG A 62 5.58 4.95 8.04
N LEU A 63 4.77 5.60 7.21
CA LEU A 63 5.09 5.96 5.83
C LEU A 63 5.87 7.28 5.73
N GLY A 64 6.02 8.02 6.83
CA GLY A 64 6.68 9.33 6.87
C GLY A 64 5.81 10.47 6.32
N ILE A 65 4.49 10.27 6.21
CA ILE A 65 3.53 11.28 5.77
C ILE A 65 3.14 12.12 6.98
N GLN A 66 3.26 13.45 6.87
CA GLN A 66 2.86 14.40 7.92
C GLN A 66 1.39 14.81 7.73
N GLU A 67 0.66 14.93 8.84
CA GLU A 67 -0.72 15.43 8.88
C GLU A 67 -0.70 16.79 9.60
N ASP A 68 -0.53 17.87 8.83
CA ASP A 68 -0.55 19.27 9.31
C ASP A 68 -1.92 19.92 9.07
#